data_AF-A0A183NPC5-F1
#
_entry.id   AF-A0A183NPC5-F1
#
_cell.length_a   1.000
_cell.length_b   1.000
_cell.length_c   1.000
_cell.angle_alpha   90.00
_cell.angle_beta   90.00
_cell.angle_gamma   90.00
#
_symmetry.space_group_name_H-M   'P 1'
#
loop_
_entity.id
_entity.type
_entity.pdbx_description
1 polymer ?
#
loop_
_entity_poly.entity_id
_entity_poly.type
_entity_poly.pdbx_seq_one_letter_code
_entity_poly.pdbx_strand_id
1 'polypeptide(L)'
;MGTDGYSVFVLHEGHYARSPDYVYRKCNTALIRGPAGAYVVNPGSVWNGPELLSSLKAAGIHEPEKDIKGVICTDGHAEHVGCMSTFGCADIMIVGYDIQMRGDKFLEHDFSCGITPYEFDENVSSCGL
;
A
#
# COMPACT_ATOMS: atom_id res chain seq x y z
N MET A 1 2.93 7.92 29.32
CA MET A 1 2.33 8.47 28.09
C MET A 1 3.35 8.28 26.98
N GLY A 2 3.41 7.08 26.42
CA GLY A 2 4.32 6.81 25.30
C GLY A 2 3.63 7.26 24.02
N THR A 3 4.26 8.15 23.26
CA THR A 3 3.90 8.36 21.86
C THR A 3 4.44 7.16 21.09
N ASP A 4 3.69 6.06 21.05
CA ASP A 4 3.92 5.03 20.05
C ASP A 4 3.43 5.62 18.71
N GLY A 5 4.29 6.46 18.14
CA GLY A 5 3.96 7.37 17.05
C GLY A 5 3.86 6.68 15.71
N TYR A 6 3.14 7.31 14.79
CA TYR A 6 3.11 6.90 13.39
C TYR A 6 4.47 7.16 12.75
N SER A 7 4.86 6.25 11.86
CA SER A 7 6.05 6.40 11.04
C SER A 7 5.74 6.05 9.59
N VAL A 8 6.36 6.80 8.68
CA VAL A 8 6.28 6.59 7.25
C VAL A 8 7.70 6.37 6.73
N PHE A 9 7.90 5.27 6.02
CA PHE A 9 9.17 4.94 5.39
C PHE A 9 8.95 4.88 3.88
N VAL A 10 9.67 5.71 3.13
CA VAL A 10 9.78 5.51 1.69
C VAL A 10 10.73 4.33 1.46
N LEU A 11 10.18 3.23 0.94
CA LEU A 11 10.94 2.02 0.65
C LEU A 11 11.64 2.13 -0.70
N HIS A 12 10.90 2.64 -1.71
CA HIS A 12 11.38 2.81 -3.07
C HIS A 12 10.87 4.13 -3.63
N GLU A 13 11.79 4.89 -4.24
CA GLU A 13 11.45 6.09 -5.00
C GLU A 13 10.97 5.70 -6.40
N GLY A 14 9.93 6.40 -6.85
CA GLY A 14 9.38 6.28 -8.18
C GLY A 14 10.33 6.85 -9.22
N HIS A 15 10.18 6.37 -10.44
CA HIS A 15 11.01 6.79 -11.55
C HIS A 15 10.21 6.76 -12.85
N TYR A 16 10.43 7.76 -13.69
CA TYR A 16 9.86 7.84 -15.02
C TYR A 16 10.95 8.16 -16.03
N ALA A 17 11.08 7.33 -17.05
CA ALA A 17 11.94 7.62 -18.19
C ALA A 17 11.26 7.18 -19.49
N ARG A 18 11.56 7.91 -20.57
CA ARG A 18 11.01 7.63 -21.90
C ARG A 18 12.13 7.35 -22.88
N SER A 19 11.98 6.26 -23.61
CA SER A 19 12.75 5.91 -24.80
C SER A 19 11.86 6.03 -26.05
N PRO A 20 12.40 5.89 -27.27
CA PRO A 20 11.59 5.92 -28.48
C PRO A 20 10.46 4.87 -28.49
N ASP A 21 10.75 3.66 -28.01
CA ASP A 21 9.84 2.51 -28.11
C ASP A 21 9.10 2.19 -26.80
N TYR A 22 9.67 2.59 -25.65
CA TYR A 22 9.16 2.21 -24.34
C TYR A 22 9.11 3.37 -23.35
N VAL A 23 8.18 3.27 -22.40
CA VAL A 23 8.12 4.09 -21.20
C VAL A 23 8.47 3.20 -20.01
N TYR A 24 9.46 3.63 -19.23
CA TYR A 24 9.87 2.97 -17.99
C TYR A 24 9.25 3.70 -16.82
N ARG A 25 8.48 2.97 -16.02
CA ARG A 25 7.76 3.46 -14.85
C ARG A 25 8.07 2.60 -13.63
N LYS A 26 8.36 3.27 -12.52
CA LYS A 26 8.35 2.73 -11.17
C LYS A 26 7.55 3.70 -10.30
N CYS A 27 6.75 3.16 -9.38
CA CYS A 27 6.04 3.99 -8.43
C CYS A 27 6.86 4.24 -7.17
N ASN A 28 6.43 5.22 -6.39
CA ASN A 28 6.83 5.28 -5.00
C ASN A 28 6.20 4.09 -4.26
N THR A 29 6.96 3.45 -3.38
CA THR A 29 6.45 2.47 -2.44
C THR A 29 6.75 2.94 -1.02
N ALA A 30 5.75 2.92 -0.16
CA ALA A 30 5.89 3.35 1.22
C ALA A 30 5.34 2.33 2.21
N LEU A 31 5.92 2.32 3.42
CA LEU A 31 5.43 1.60 4.59
C LEU A 31 4.93 2.63 5.59
N ILE A 32 3.68 2.47 6.02
CA ILE A 32 3.11 3.21 7.14
C ILE A 32 3.05 2.25 8.32
N ARG A 33 3.57 2.64 9.48
CA ARG A 33 3.44 1.89 10.74
C ARG A 33 2.77 2.76 11.79
N GLY A 34 1.82 2.18 12.49
CA GLY A 34 1.17 2.80 13.63
C GLY A 34 0.59 1.75 14.57
N PRO A 35 -0.14 2.19 15.61
CA PRO A 35 -0.77 1.30 16.58
C PRO A 35 -1.72 0.27 15.95
N ALA A 36 -2.40 0.63 14.85
CA ALA A 36 -3.29 -0.27 14.15
C ALA A 36 -2.56 -1.36 13.35
N GLY A 37 -1.28 -1.20 13.04
CA GLY A 37 -0.49 -2.17 12.28
C GLY A 37 0.40 -1.54 11.21
N ALA A 38 0.85 -2.38 10.28
CA ALA A 38 1.71 -1.99 9.15
C ALA A 38 0.93 -2.04 7.83
N TYR A 39 1.05 -0.99 7.03
CA TYR A 39 0.36 -0.83 5.75
C TYR A 39 1.38 -0.52 4.65
N VAL A 40 1.23 -1.19 3.50
CA VAL A 40 2.06 -0.91 2.32
C VAL A 40 1.26 -0.08 1.32
N VAL A 41 1.85 1.02 0.86
CA VAL A 41 1.28 1.87 -0.19
C VAL A 41 2.01 1.61 -1.49
N ASN A 42 1.25 1.31 -2.56
CA ASN A 42 1.74 1.01 -3.91
C ASN A 42 2.89 0.00 -3.91
N PRO A 43 2.62 -1.31 -3.70
CA PRO A 43 3.64 -2.35 -3.56
C PRO A 43 4.53 -2.57 -4.80
N GLY A 44 4.37 -1.80 -5.87
CA GLY A 44 5.21 -1.90 -7.05
C GLY A 44 4.67 -2.88 -8.08
N SER A 45 5.44 -3.02 -9.17
CA SER A 45 5.13 -3.99 -10.23
C SER A 45 5.43 -5.42 -9.79
N VAL A 46 4.91 -6.42 -10.51
CA VAL A 46 5.14 -7.85 -10.25
C VAL A 46 6.63 -8.23 -10.17
N TRP A 47 7.51 -7.43 -10.79
CA TRP A 47 8.96 -7.64 -10.80
C TRP A 47 9.65 -7.17 -9.53
N ASN A 48 8.99 -6.38 -8.68
CA ASN A 48 9.58 -5.76 -7.50
C ASN A 48 9.50 -6.64 -6.24
N GLY A 49 8.79 -7.78 -6.27
CA GLY A 49 8.50 -8.59 -5.09
C GLY A 49 9.71 -8.89 -4.19
N PRO A 50 10.83 -9.41 -4.73
CA PRO A 50 12.02 -9.67 -3.91
C PRO A 50 12.62 -8.41 -3.27
N GLU A 51 12.68 -7.30 -4.01
CA GLU A 51 13.23 -6.01 -3.54
C GLU A 51 12.34 -5.40 -2.45
N LEU A 52 11.02 -5.48 -2.63
CA LEU A 52 10.02 -5.03 -1.68
C LEU A 52 10.13 -5.77 -0.35
N LEU A 53 10.15 -7.11 -0.38
CA LEU A 53 10.26 -7.94 0.82
C LEU A 53 11.56 -7.68 1.58
N SER A 54 12.66 -7.49 0.85
CA SER A 54 13.95 -7.12 1.44
C SER A 54 13.88 -5.76 2.16
N SER A 55 13.26 -4.76 1.54
CA SER A 55 13.15 -3.41 2.09
C SER A 55 12.22 -3.35 3.29
N LEU A 56 11.12 -4.11 3.28
CA LEU A 56 10.22 -4.27 4.43
C LEU A 56 10.94 -4.90 5.62
N LYS A 57 11.76 -5.94 5.38
CA LYS A 57 12.60 -6.56 6.42
C LYS A 57 13.62 -5.58 6.98
N ALA A 58 14.29 -4.81 6.12
CA ALA A 58 15.22 -3.77 6.55
C ALA A 58 14.52 -2.66 7.37
N ALA A 59 13.26 -2.37 7.07
CA ALA A 59 12.42 -1.44 7.83
C ALA A 59 11.81 -2.06 9.11
N GLY A 60 12.19 -3.30 9.46
CA GLY A 60 11.81 -3.96 10.71
C GLY A 60 10.48 -4.72 10.67
N ILE A 61 10.03 -5.19 9.50
CA ILE A 61 8.92 -6.13 9.35
C ILE A 61 9.52 -7.54 9.25
N HIS A 62 9.25 -8.43 10.21
CA HIS A 62 9.95 -9.71 10.28
C HIS A 62 9.47 -10.71 9.22
N GLU A 63 8.15 -10.88 9.09
CA GLU A 63 7.50 -11.75 8.10
C GLU A 63 6.53 -10.91 7.25
N PRO A 64 7.01 -10.12 6.27
CA PRO A 64 6.15 -9.16 5.55
C PRO A 64 4.91 -9.76 4.89
N GLU A 65 4.99 -11.00 4.43
CA GLU A 65 3.88 -11.74 3.83
C GLU A 65 2.72 -12.00 4.83
N LYS A 66 3.00 -11.93 6.13
CA LYS A 66 2.07 -12.18 7.24
C LYS A 66 1.78 -10.95 8.09
N ASP A 67 2.78 -10.11 8.31
CA ASP A 67 2.77 -9.00 9.27
C ASP A 67 2.15 -7.71 8.69
N ILE A 68 2.05 -7.61 7.36
CA ILE A 68 1.37 -6.48 6.71
C ILE A 68 -0.13 -6.66 6.87
N LYS A 69 -0.75 -5.69 7.54
CA LYS A 69 -2.17 -5.67 7.85
C LYS A 69 -3.02 -5.20 6.67
N GLY A 70 -2.48 -4.28 5.86
CA GLY A 70 -3.22 -3.75 4.72
C GLY A 70 -2.33 -3.29 3.57
N VAL A 71 -2.91 -3.28 2.38
CA VAL A 71 -2.27 -2.78 1.15
C VAL A 71 -3.14 -1.70 0.55
N ILE A 72 -2.55 -0.58 0.15
CA ILE A 72 -3.23 0.58 -0.40
C ILE A 72 -2.60 0.89 -1.75
N CYS A 73 -3.35 0.71 -2.83
CA CYS A 73 -2.95 1.09 -4.18
C CYS A 73 -3.74 2.34 -4.57
N THR A 74 -3.03 3.40 -4.93
CA THR A 74 -3.65 4.69 -5.28
C THR A 74 -4.51 4.60 -6.53
N ASP A 75 -4.20 3.67 -7.43
CA ASP A 75 -5.00 3.33 -8.61
C ASP A 75 -4.69 1.88 -9.05
N GLY A 76 -5.30 1.45 -10.17
CA GLY A 76 -5.14 0.11 -10.75
C GLY A 76 -3.99 -0.07 -11.74
N HIS A 77 -3.04 0.87 -11.85
CA HIS A 77 -1.91 0.72 -12.76
C HIS A 77 -1.00 -0.45 -12.33
N ALA A 78 -0.44 -1.15 -13.31
CA ALA A 78 0.33 -2.38 -13.08
C ALA A 78 1.57 -2.14 -12.20
N GLU A 79 2.18 -0.97 -12.27
CA GLU A 79 3.28 -0.55 -11.40
C GLU A 79 2.86 -0.27 -9.95
N HIS A 80 1.56 -0.19 -9.64
CA HIS A 80 1.04 0.01 -8.29
C HIS A 80 0.55 -1.30 -7.65
N VAL A 81 -0.13 -2.16 -8.42
CA VAL A 81 -0.84 -3.34 -7.89
C VAL A 81 -0.05 -4.66 -7.99
N GLY A 82 1.07 -4.66 -8.69
CA GLY A 82 1.72 -5.89 -9.16
C GLY A 82 2.20 -6.85 -8.06
N CYS A 83 2.49 -6.36 -6.87
CA CYS A 83 2.89 -7.19 -5.71
C CYS A 83 1.81 -7.35 -4.63
N MET A 84 0.55 -6.99 -4.90
CA MET A 84 -0.53 -7.16 -3.91
C MET A 84 -0.69 -8.60 -3.42
N SER A 85 -0.56 -9.58 -4.31
CA SER A 85 -0.73 -11.00 -3.99
C SER A 85 0.30 -11.55 -3.00
N THR A 86 1.42 -10.84 -2.81
CA THR A 86 2.42 -11.17 -1.79
C THR A 86 1.85 -11.06 -0.36
N PHE A 87 0.85 -10.21 -0.16
CA PHE A 87 0.26 -9.91 1.15
C PHE A 87 -1.07 -10.64 1.36
N GLY A 88 -1.11 -11.94 1.06
CA GLY A 88 -2.34 -12.76 1.15
C GLY A 88 -2.91 -12.90 2.56
N CYS A 89 -2.18 -12.47 3.60
CA CYS A 89 -2.66 -12.45 4.98
C CYS A 89 -3.24 -11.09 5.41
N ALA A 90 -3.12 -10.04 4.59
CA ALA A 90 -3.68 -8.72 4.89
C ALA A 90 -5.20 -8.79 5.13
N ASP A 91 -5.68 -7.96 6.07
CA ASP A 91 -7.09 -7.87 6.40
C ASP A 91 -7.87 -7.06 5.36
N ILE A 92 -7.19 -6.09 4.75
CA ILE A 92 -7.76 -5.09 3.85
C ILE A 92 -6.82 -4.80 2.67
N MET A 93 -7.40 -4.69 1.48
CA MET A 93 -6.75 -4.22 0.27
C MET A 93 -7.60 -3.09 -0.32
N ILE A 94 -6.98 -1.97 -0.63
CA ILE A 94 -7.64 -0.84 -1.29
C ILE A 94 -6.98 -0.63 -2.65
N VAL A 95 -7.77 -0.50 -3.72
CA VAL A 95 -7.29 -0.16 -5.07
C VAL A 95 -8.17 0.94 -5.64
N GLY A 96 -7.64 2.16 -5.72
CA GLY A 96 -8.46 3.33 -6.02
C GLY A 96 -9.60 3.46 -5.00
N TYR A 97 -10.83 3.20 -5.43
CA TYR A 97 -12.03 3.27 -4.59
C TYR A 97 -12.58 1.90 -4.17
N ASP A 98 -11.99 0.81 -4.67
CA ASP A 98 -12.40 -0.53 -4.28
C ASP A 98 -11.74 -0.92 -2.96
N ILE A 99 -12.55 -1.15 -1.92
CA ILE A 99 -12.10 -1.68 -0.64
C ILE A 99 -12.49 -3.15 -0.55
N GLN A 100 -11.50 -4.02 -0.59
CA GLN A 100 -11.66 -5.45 -0.43
C GLN A 100 -11.18 -5.89 0.96
N MET A 101 -12.00 -6.66 1.66
CA MET A 101 -11.65 -7.38 2.88
C MET A 101 -11.57 -8.88 2.61
N ARG A 102 -10.94 -9.62 3.53
CA ARG A 102 -10.80 -11.09 3.45
C ARG A 102 -12.10 -11.80 3.10
N GLY A 103 -12.01 -12.78 2.19
CA GLY A 103 -13.16 -13.58 1.75
C GLY A 103 -14.01 -12.88 0.70
N ASP A 104 -13.37 -12.10 -0.19
CA ASP A 104 -14.00 -11.43 -1.33
C ASP A 104 -15.16 -10.49 -0.95
N LYS A 105 -15.05 -9.88 0.24
CA LYS A 105 -16.02 -8.91 0.73
C LYS A 105 -15.61 -7.52 0.28
N PHE A 106 -16.43 -6.89 -0.56
CA PHE A 106 -16.24 -5.51 -0.96
C PHE A 106 -17.07 -4.59 -0.07
N LEU A 107 -16.42 -3.56 0.49
CA LEU A 107 -17.09 -2.55 1.29
C LEU A 107 -17.52 -1.39 0.39
N GLU A 108 -18.81 -1.07 0.41
CA GLU A 108 -19.30 0.17 -0.19
C GLU A 108 -18.89 1.35 0.70
N HIS A 109 -17.97 2.17 0.18
CA HIS A 109 -17.58 3.44 0.80
C HIS A 109 -17.63 4.54 -0.26
N ASP A 110 -18.30 5.64 0.06
CA ASP A 110 -18.44 6.75 -0.87
C ASP A 110 -17.18 7.64 -0.85
N PHE A 111 -16.19 7.26 -1.66
CA PHE A 111 -15.03 8.12 -1.95
C PHE A 111 -15.39 9.27 -2.90
N SER A 112 -16.51 9.21 -3.62
CA SER A 112 -16.88 10.17 -4.67
C SER A 112 -17.35 11.52 -4.14
N CYS A 113 -17.80 11.56 -2.89
CA CYS A 113 -18.18 12.79 -2.23
C CYS A 113 -16.99 13.67 -1.83
N GLY A 114 -15.75 13.15 -1.79
CA GLY A 114 -14.54 13.88 -1.35
C GLY A 114 -14.59 14.37 0.12
N ILE A 115 -15.65 14.05 0.85
CA ILE A 115 -15.95 14.58 2.19
C ILE A 115 -15.57 13.57 3.28
N THR A 116 -15.77 12.27 3.04
CA THR A 116 -15.59 11.24 4.07
C THR A 116 -14.41 10.34 3.71
N PRO A 117 -13.25 10.51 4.37
CA PRO A 117 -12.14 9.61 4.16
C PRO A 117 -12.46 8.23 4.76
N TYR A 118 -11.85 7.18 4.21
CA TYR A 118 -11.89 5.86 4.83
C TYR A 118 -10.85 5.80 5.95
N GLU A 119 -11.30 5.78 7.20
CA GLU A 119 -10.43 5.75 8.38
C GLU A 119 -9.93 4.33 8.67
N PHE A 120 -8.62 4.14 8.67
CA PHE A 120 -7.98 2.92 9.16
C PHE A 120 -7.82 2.96 10.68
N ASP A 121 -7.56 4.15 11.21
CA ASP A 121 -7.55 4.51 12.63
C ASP A 121 -7.65 6.04 12.82
N GLU A 122 -7.48 6.52 14.06
CA GLU A 122 -7.60 7.94 14.42
C GLU A 122 -6.66 8.90 13.66
N ASN A 123 -5.55 8.42 13.07
CA ASN A 123 -4.56 9.28 12.40
C ASN A 123 -4.20 8.82 10.99
N VAL A 124 -4.78 7.73 10.48
CA VAL A 124 -4.52 7.21 9.13
C VAL A 124 -5.86 7.03 8.41
N SER A 125 -6.01 7.72 7.29
CA SER A 125 -7.19 7.63 6.46
C SER A 125 -6.84 7.66 4.96
N SER A 126 -7.65 7.01 4.14
CA SER A 126 -7.59 7.10 2.67
C SER A 126 -8.62 8.11 2.17
N CYS A 127 -8.22 9.03 1.29
CA CYS A 127 -9.11 10.01 0.68
C CYS A 127 -9.27 9.73 -0.82
N GLY A 128 -10.45 9.96 -1.36
CA GLY A 128 -10.61 10.07 -2.82
C GLY A 128 -9.95 11.35 -3.32
N LEU A 129 -9.28 11.28 -4.48
CA LEU A 129 -8.65 12.43 -5.14
C LEU A 129 -9.53 12.96 -6.28
#